data_AF-A0A9X9F3Y7-F1
#
_entry.id   AF-A0A9X9F3Y7-F1
#
_cell.length_a   1.000
_cell.length_b   1.000
_cell.length_c   1.000
_cell.angle_alpha   90.00
_cell.angle_beta   90.00
_cell.angle_gamma   90.00
#
_symmetry.space_group_name_H-M   'P 1'
#
loop_
_entity.id
_entity.type
_entity.pdbx_description
1 polymer ?
#
loop_
_entity_poly.entity_id
_entity_poly.type
_entity_poly.pdbx_seq_one_letter_code
_entity_poly.pdbx_strand_id
1 'polypeptide(L)'
;KWLFLSIQHLFAMFGSTVLVPFLTGLNPSVALISSGLGTLAFLLITKGQVPAYLGSSFAFIAPIITAKTAGGPGAAMLGGLLAGLVYILISLGIKKSGSEWIMKLLPPIVVGPVVMVIGLALAHTAVNMAMNGADGKYSFTHFSVALVTLAITII
;
A
#
# COMPACT_ATOMS: atom_id res chain seq x y z
N LYS A 1 -5.70 20.19 16.56
CA LYS A 1 -4.36 19.88 15.99
C LYS A 1 -4.25 18.41 15.59
N TRP A 2 -4.34 17.46 16.52
CA TRP A 2 -4.26 16.02 16.23
C TRP A 2 -5.29 15.52 15.23
N LEU A 3 -6.56 15.91 15.38
CA LEU A 3 -7.63 15.53 14.46
C LEU A 3 -7.37 15.99 13.01
N PHE A 4 -6.84 17.21 12.83
CA PHE A 4 -6.48 17.74 11.51
C PHE A 4 -5.33 16.95 10.88
N LEU A 5 -4.26 16.69 11.64
CA LEU A 5 -3.12 15.89 11.19
C LEU A 5 -3.51 14.44 10.87
N SER A 6 -4.42 13.85 11.64
CA SER A 6 -4.96 12.50 11.36
C SER A 6 -5.75 12.47 10.07
N ILE A 7 -6.57 13.48 9.79
CA ILE A 7 -7.31 13.60 8.53
C ILE A 7 -6.34 13.79 7.34
N GLN A 8 -5.32 14.62 7.50
CA GLN A 8 -4.28 14.80 6.48
C GLN A 8 -3.56 13.47 6.19
N HIS A 9 -3.20 12.72 7.23
CA HIS A 9 -2.56 11.41 7.07
C HIS A 9 -3.48 10.38 6.40
N LEU A 10 -4.78 10.41 6.73
CA LEU A 10 -5.79 9.58 6.07
C LEU A 10 -5.83 9.86 4.57
N PHE A 11 -5.95 11.13 4.16
CA PHE A 11 -5.99 11.49 2.74
C PHE A 11 -4.69 11.16 2.01
N ALA A 12 -3.54 11.32 2.66
CA ALA A 12 -2.25 10.96 2.08
C ALA A 12 -2.14 9.45 1.77
N MET A 13 -2.66 8.59 2.64
CA MET A 13 -2.57 7.12 2.49
C MET A 13 -3.78 6.50 1.76
N PHE A 14 -4.88 7.23 1.61
CA PHE A 14 -6.12 6.74 1.03
C PHE A 14 -5.95 6.29 -0.43
N GLY A 15 -5.31 7.14 -1.24
CA GLY A 15 -5.16 6.89 -2.68
C GLY A 15 -4.45 5.57 -2.97
N SER A 16 -3.32 5.30 -2.31
CA SER A 16 -2.57 4.06 -2.47
C SER A 16 -3.32 2.84 -1.91
N THR A 17 -3.99 3.01 -0.77
CA THR A 17 -4.71 1.91 -0.09
C THR A 17 -5.93 1.43 -0.89
N VAL A 18 -6.65 2.34 -1.54
CA VAL A 18 -7.83 2.04 -2.37
C VAL A 18 -7.45 1.59 -3.78
N LEU A 19 -6.30 2.02 -4.31
CA LEU A 19 -5.89 1.71 -5.67
C LEU A 19 -5.68 0.20 -5.91
N VAL A 20 -5.00 -0.49 -5.00
CA VAL A 20 -4.74 -1.94 -5.15
C VAL A 20 -6.01 -2.79 -5.20
N PRO A 21 -6.95 -2.69 -4.24
CA PRO A 21 -8.20 -3.44 -4.32
C PRO A 21 -9.02 -3.04 -5.55
N PHE A 22 -9.00 -1.76 -5.95
CA PHE A 22 -9.65 -1.31 -7.17
C PHE A 22 -9.07 -2.01 -8.42
N LEU A 23 -7.75 -2.01 -8.60
CA LEU A 23 -7.08 -2.65 -9.74
C LEU A 23 -7.22 -4.17 -9.76
N THR A 24 -7.30 -4.79 -8.58
CA THR A 24 -7.42 -6.25 -8.45
C THR A 24 -8.88 -6.72 -8.44
N GLY A 25 -9.85 -5.79 -8.42
CA GLY A 25 -11.27 -6.07 -8.30
C GLY A 25 -11.64 -6.74 -6.98
N LEU A 26 -11.00 -6.33 -5.89
CA LEU A 26 -11.35 -6.63 -4.50
C LEU A 26 -12.09 -5.43 -3.89
N ASN A 27 -12.82 -5.64 -2.79
CA ASN A 27 -13.58 -4.57 -2.16
C ASN A 27 -12.65 -3.56 -1.44
N PRO A 28 -12.62 -2.27 -1.83
CA PRO A 28 -11.76 -1.28 -1.17
C PRO A 28 -12.12 -0.98 0.28
N SER A 29 -13.40 -1.10 0.66
CA SER A 29 -13.84 -0.90 2.04
C SER A 29 -13.22 -1.95 2.98
N VAL A 30 -13.09 -3.19 2.51
CA VAL A 30 -12.44 -4.27 3.29
C VAL A 30 -10.95 -3.97 3.45
N ALA A 31 -10.29 -3.47 2.40
CA ALA A 31 -8.89 -3.07 2.45
C ALA A 31 -8.65 -1.88 3.40
N LEU A 32 -9.54 -0.88 3.41
CA LEU A 32 -9.46 0.26 4.32
C LEU A 32 -9.64 -0.16 5.78
N ILE A 33 -10.64 -1.01 6.06
CA ILE A 33 -10.87 -1.52 7.43
C ILE A 33 -9.68 -2.38 7.89
N SER A 34 -9.17 -3.28 7.05
CA SER A 34 -8.04 -4.13 7.41
C SER A 34 -6.73 -3.34 7.58
N SER A 35 -6.50 -2.33 6.74
CA SER A 35 -5.38 -1.38 6.86
C SER A 35 -5.45 -0.57 8.17
N GLY A 36 -6.63 -0.07 8.53
CA GLY A 36 -6.86 0.64 9.78
C GLY A 36 -6.64 -0.25 11.01
N LEU A 37 -7.26 -1.43 11.05
CA LEU A 37 -7.08 -2.40 12.13
C LEU A 37 -5.63 -2.87 12.23
N GLY A 38 -4.98 -3.14 11.10
CA GLY A 38 -3.58 -3.53 11.05
C GLY A 38 -2.66 -2.44 11.59
N THR A 39 -2.92 -1.18 11.25
CA THR A 39 -2.15 -0.03 11.76
C THR A 39 -2.32 0.12 13.26
N LEU A 40 -3.53 -0.01 13.79
CA LEU A 40 -3.77 0.01 15.24
C LEU A 40 -3.04 -1.15 15.95
N ALA A 41 -3.15 -2.36 15.41
CA ALA A 41 -2.43 -3.51 15.93
C ALA A 41 -0.91 -3.30 15.91
N PHE A 42 -0.35 -2.75 14.83
CA PHE A 42 1.06 -2.43 14.69
C PHE A 42 1.52 -1.42 15.74
N LEU A 43 0.79 -0.34 15.94
CA LEU A 43 1.11 0.67 16.94
C LEU A 43 1.06 0.10 18.37
N LEU A 44 0.10 -0.80 18.65
CA LEU A 44 0.01 -1.49 19.94
C LEU A 44 1.20 -2.45 20.16
N ILE A 45 1.54 -3.27 19.16
CA ILE A 45 2.65 -4.23 19.23
C ILE A 45 4.00 -3.51 19.39
N THR A 46 4.19 -2.41 18.67
CA THR A 46 5.41 -1.58 18.75
C THR A 46 5.41 -0.59 19.92
N LYS A 47 4.36 -0.60 20.76
CA LYS A 47 4.20 0.30 21.92
C LYS A 47 4.33 1.79 21.56
N GLY A 48 3.88 2.15 20.34
CA GLY A 48 3.96 3.52 19.83
C GLY A 48 5.36 4.04 19.53
N GLN A 49 6.39 3.17 19.52
CA GLN A 49 7.77 3.59 19.24
C GLN A 49 8.02 3.88 17.76
N VAL A 50 7.23 3.29 16.87
CA VAL A 50 7.39 3.44 15.41
C VAL A 50 6.12 4.04 14.81
N PRO A 51 6.16 5.29 14.31
CA PRO A 51 5.02 5.91 13.66
C PRO A 51 4.93 5.44 12.21
N ALA A 52 4.20 4.34 11.96
CA ALA A 52 3.96 3.83 10.61
C ALA A 52 2.49 3.49 10.38
N TYR A 53 2.03 3.70 9.14
CA TYR A 53 0.71 3.33 8.64
C TYR A 53 0.83 2.15 7.67
N LEU A 54 -0.03 1.15 7.80
CA LEU A 54 -0.03 -0.05 6.96
C LEU A 54 -1.00 0.11 5.79
N GLY A 55 -0.51 0.50 4.62
CA GLY A 55 -1.31 0.60 3.39
C GLY A 55 -1.28 -0.66 2.51
N SER A 56 -1.98 -0.61 1.38
CA SER A 56 -1.94 -1.68 0.37
C SER A 56 -0.61 -1.71 -0.38
N SER A 57 0.03 -2.87 -0.49
CA SER A 57 1.32 -3.00 -1.17
C SER A 57 1.18 -3.22 -2.68
N PHE A 58 1.76 -2.32 -3.46
CA PHE A 58 1.75 -2.38 -4.93
C PHE A 58 2.50 -3.60 -5.49
N ALA A 59 3.48 -4.13 -4.74
CA ALA A 59 4.21 -5.34 -5.13
C ALA A 59 3.30 -6.57 -5.25
N PHE A 60 2.13 -6.56 -4.61
CA PHE A 60 1.19 -7.68 -4.62
C PHE A 60 0.13 -7.60 -5.73
N ILE A 61 0.09 -6.55 -6.55
CA ILE A 61 -0.93 -6.42 -7.61
C ILE A 61 -0.88 -7.61 -8.58
N ALA A 62 0.28 -7.89 -9.17
CA ALA A 62 0.43 -9.00 -10.12
C ALA A 62 0.16 -10.37 -9.47
N PRO A 63 0.74 -10.72 -8.29
CA PRO A 63 0.41 -11.95 -7.59
C PRO A 63 -1.07 -12.11 -7.24
N ILE A 64 -1.75 -11.04 -6.81
CA ILE A 64 -3.19 -11.09 -6.48
C ILE A 64 -4.03 -11.38 -7.73
N ILE A 65 -3.73 -10.72 -8.86
CA ILE A 65 -4.43 -10.97 -10.12
C ILE A 65 -4.24 -12.43 -10.54
N THR A 66 -3.02 -12.95 -10.50
CA THR A 66 -2.72 -14.34 -10.87
C THR A 66 -3.38 -15.36 -9.93
N ALA A 67 -3.36 -15.11 -8.61
CA ALA A 67 -4.03 -15.99 -7.65
C ALA A 67 -5.55 -15.97 -7.85
N LYS A 68 -6.11 -14.79 -8.16
CA LYS A 68 -7.53 -14.63 -8.43
C LYS A 68 -7.97 -15.32 -9.72
N THR A 69 -7.17 -15.29 -10.79
CA THR A 69 -7.50 -16.01 -12.02
C THR A 69 -7.41 -17.53 -11.84
N ALA A 70 -6.50 -18.01 -10.98
CA ALA A 70 -6.32 -19.43 -10.72
C ALA A 70 -7.41 -20.03 -9.80
N GLY A 71 -7.82 -19.32 -8.75
CA GLY A 71 -8.70 -19.88 -7.70
C GLY A 71 -9.73 -18.91 -7.13
N GLY A 72 -10.01 -17.82 -7.84
CA GLY A 72 -10.98 -16.80 -7.42
C GLY A 72 -10.48 -15.91 -6.27
N PRO A 73 -11.35 -15.01 -5.77
CA PRO A 73 -10.97 -14.06 -4.71
C PRO A 73 -10.49 -14.71 -3.41
N GLY A 74 -11.02 -15.91 -3.07
CA GLY A 74 -10.60 -16.66 -1.89
C GLY A 74 -9.15 -17.12 -1.95
N ALA A 75 -8.66 -17.54 -3.13
CA ALA A 75 -7.26 -17.90 -3.32
C ALA A 75 -6.32 -16.71 -3.14
N ALA A 76 -6.71 -15.51 -3.61
CA ALA A 76 -5.95 -14.30 -3.38
C ALA A 76 -5.87 -13.91 -1.89
N MET A 77 -6.98 -14.05 -1.16
CA MET A 77 -7.03 -13.81 0.29
C MET A 77 -6.15 -14.80 1.07
N LEU A 78 -6.22 -16.10 0.72
CA LEU A 78 -5.37 -17.13 1.32
C LEU A 78 -3.89 -16.88 1.02
N GLY A 79 -3.55 -16.49 -0.21
CA GLY A 79 -2.19 -16.09 -0.58
C GLY A 79 -1.69 -14.91 0.26
N GLY A 80 -2.54 -13.92 0.52
CA GLY A 80 -2.23 -12.80 1.43
C GLY A 80 -1.97 -13.26 2.86
N LEU A 81 -2.79 -14.18 3.39
CA LEU A 81 -2.58 -14.77 4.71
C LEU A 81 -1.24 -15.51 4.80
N LEU A 82 -0.94 -16.35 3.81
CA LEU A 82 0.32 -17.10 3.75
C LEU A 82 1.53 -16.18 3.64
N ALA A 83 1.45 -15.11 2.86
CA ALA A 83 2.50 -14.08 2.81
C ALA A 83 2.73 -13.42 4.17
N GLY A 84 1.65 -13.14 4.91
CA GLY A 84 1.74 -12.64 6.29
C GLY A 84 2.43 -13.63 7.24
N LEU A 85 2.17 -14.94 7.11
CA LEU A 85 2.87 -15.97 7.88
C LEU A 85 4.37 -15.99 7.56
N VAL A 86 4.75 -15.83 6.29
CA VAL A 86 6.17 -15.72 5.91
C VAL A 86 6.83 -14.52 6.59
N TYR A 87 6.16 -13.36 6.68
CA TYR A 87 6.70 -12.22 7.42
C TYR A 87 6.88 -12.50 8.91
N ILE A 88 5.96 -13.23 9.54
CA ILE A 88 6.12 -13.65 10.95
C ILE A 88 7.33 -14.58 11.10
N LEU A 89 7.50 -15.56 10.22
CA LEU A 89 8.64 -16.48 10.24
C LEU A 89 9.97 -15.74 10.08
N ILE A 90 10.05 -14.81 9.12
CA ILE A 90 11.25 -13.98 8.91
C ILE A 90 11.50 -13.11 10.14
N SER A 91 10.46 -12.48 10.71
CA SER A 91 10.59 -11.66 11.93
C SER A 91 11.15 -12.45 13.11
N LEU A 92 10.67 -13.69 13.33
CA LEU A 92 11.20 -14.59 14.35
C LEU A 92 12.67 -14.96 14.08
N GLY A 93 13.03 -15.18 12.81
CA GLY A 93 14.42 -15.41 12.39
C GLY A 93 15.33 -14.22 12.72
N ILE A 94 14.88 -13.00 12.40
CA ILE A 94 15.62 -11.76 12.72
C ILE A 94 15.79 -11.60 14.23
N LYS A 95 14.76 -11.91 15.02
CA LYS A 95 14.82 -11.83 16.49
C LYS A 95 15.94 -12.70 17.07
N LYS A 96 16.25 -13.84 16.46
CA LYS A 96 17.29 -14.77 16.94
C LYS A 96 18.67 -14.48 16.35
N SER A 97 18.76 -14.17 15.06
CA SER A 97 20.02 -14.06 14.32
C SER A 97 20.52 -12.62 14.12
N GLY A 98 19.74 -11.62 14.52
CA GLY A 98 20.01 -10.22 14.22
C GLY A 98 19.64 -9.82 12.78
N SER A 99 19.80 -8.54 12.45
CA SER A 99 19.43 -7.95 11.15
C SER A 99 20.59 -7.87 10.14
N GLU A 100 21.82 -8.17 10.54
CA GLU A 100 23.02 -7.94 9.73
C GLU A 100 23.04 -8.76 8.44
N TRP A 101 22.54 -10.00 8.49
CA TRP A 101 22.42 -10.86 7.30
C TRP A 101 21.44 -10.29 6.27
N ILE A 102 20.36 -9.62 6.71
CA ILE A 102 19.42 -8.97 5.79
C ILE A 102 20.10 -7.78 5.12
N MET A 103 20.89 -7.01 5.85
CA MET A 103 21.61 -5.87 5.25
C MET A 103 22.65 -6.32 4.22
N LYS A 104 23.20 -7.54 4.36
CA LYS A 104 24.08 -8.16 3.34
C LYS A 104 23.29 -8.68 2.14
N LEU A 105 22.11 -9.26 2.37
CA LEU A 105 21.26 -9.83 1.31
C LEU A 105 20.52 -8.74 0.50
N LEU A 106 20.07 -7.69 1.18
CA LEU A 106 19.31 -6.56 0.65
C LEU A 106 20.01 -5.24 1.03
N PRO A 107 21.18 -4.96 0.44
CA PRO A 107 21.89 -3.73 0.74
C PRO A 107 21.09 -2.50 0.25
N PRO A 108 21.32 -1.31 0.82
CA PRO A 108 20.57 -0.10 0.47
C PRO A 108 20.59 0.25 -1.03
N ILE A 109 21.69 -0.08 -1.71
CA ILE A 109 21.87 0.09 -3.16
C ILE A 109 20.88 -0.75 -3.99
N VAL A 110 20.29 -1.79 -3.41
CA VAL A 110 19.24 -2.62 -4.05
C VAL A 110 17.85 -2.20 -3.56
N VAL A 111 17.68 -2.01 -2.25
CA VAL A 111 16.37 -1.70 -1.65
C VAL A 111 15.82 -0.37 -2.18
N GLY A 112 16.65 0.67 -2.27
CA GLY A 112 16.24 1.99 -2.77
C GLY A 112 15.67 1.93 -4.20
N PRO A 113 16.43 1.42 -5.18
CA PRO A 113 15.94 1.24 -6.55
C PRO A 113 14.69 0.37 -6.66
N VAL A 114 14.60 -0.73 -5.89
CA VAL A 114 13.39 -1.58 -5.90
C VAL A 114 12.15 -0.79 -5.45
N VAL A 115 12.27 -0.01 -4.36
CA VAL A 115 11.16 0.84 -3.89
C VAL A 115 10.80 1.91 -4.92
N MET A 116 11.78 2.54 -5.57
CA MET A 116 11.54 3.53 -6.63
C MET A 116 10.81 2.92 -7.82
N VAL A 117 11.22 1.74 -8.29
CA VAL A 117 10.59 1.05 -9.42
C VAL A 117 9.14 0.68 -9.08
N ILE A 118 8.87 0.20 -7.87
CA ILE A 118 7.49 -0.10 -7.42
C ILE A 118 6.60 1.16 -7.48
N GLY A 119 7.13 2.31 -7.05
CA GLY A 119 6.40 3.58 -7.12
C GLY A 119 6.19 4.08 -8.55
N LEU A 120 7.24 4.07 -9.36
CA LEU A 120 7.21 4.52 -10.76
C LEU A 120 6.33 3.64 -11.64
N ALA A 121 6.23 2.34 -11.35
CA ALA A 121 5.37 1.41 -12.08
C ALA A 121 3.89 1.80 -12.05
N LEU A 122 3.43 2.54 -11.02
CA LEU A 122 2.06 3.03 -10.91
C LEU A 122 1.87 4.50 -11.30
N ALA A 123 2.94 5.21 -11.67
CA ALA A 123 2.86 6.62 -12.07
C ALA A 123 1.88 6.81 -13.24
N HIS A 124 1.92 5.92 -14.24
CA HIS A 124 1.02 5.97 -15.38
C HIS A 124 -0.45 5.78 -14.98
N THR A 125 -0.73 4.86 -14.05
CA THR A 125 -2.08 4.64 -13.53
C THR A 125 -2.58 5.87 -12.76
N ALA A 126 -1.73 6.47 -11.94
CA ALA A 126 -2.06 7.69 -11.20
C ALA A 126 -2.39 8.87 -12.13
N VAL A 127 -1.56 9.09 -13.15
CA VAL A 127 -1.79 10.15 -14.15
C VAL A 127 -3.11 9.94 -14.90
N ASN A 128 -3.40 8.71 -15.31
CA ASN A 128 -4.67 8.41 -16.00
C ASN A 128 -5.89 8.67 -15.12
N MET A 129 -5.86 8.28 -13.84
CA MET A 129 -6.96 8.56 -12.90
C MET A 129 -7.10 10.05 -12.59
N ALA A 130 -6.01 10.81 -12.65
CA ALA A 130 -6.04 12.26 -12.43
C ALA A 130 -6.57 13.02 -13.63
N MET A 131 -6.32 12.55 -14.87
CA MET A 131 -6.66 13.28 -16.09
C MET A 131 -7.96 12.82 -16.75
N ASN A 132 -8.30 11.53 -16.63
CA ASN A 132 -9.36 10.91 -17.42
C ASN A 132 -10.53 10.44 -16.56
N GLY A 133 -11.75 10.59 -17.09
CA GLY A 133 -12.96 9.98 -16.52
C GLY A 133 -13.05 8.47 -16.76
N ALA A 134 -14.08 7.82 -16.21
CA ALA A 134 -14.32 6.38 -16.38
C ALA A 134 -14.49 5.95 -17.86
N ASP A 135 -14.87 6.91 -18.71
CA ASP A 135 -15.04 6.84 -20.15
C ASP A 135 -13.75 7.14 -20.95
N GLY A 136 -12.61 7.33 -20.26
CA GLY A 136 -11.29 7.54 -20.87
C GLY A 136 -11.11 8.92 -21.51
N LYS A 137 -12.11 9.80 -21.39
CA LYS A 137 -12.05 11.18 -21.88
C LYS A 137 -11.41 12.09 -20.84
N TYR A 138 -10.66 13.07 -21.33
CA TYR A 138 -10.07 14.09 -20.49
C TYR A 138 -11.16 14.86 -19.74
N SER A 139 -11.06 14.92 -18.42
CA SER A 139 -12.01 15.60 -17.55
C SER A 139 -11.30 16.65 -16.72
N PHE A 140 -11.64 17.91 -16.96
CA PHE A 140 -11.12 19.03 -16.18
C PHE A 140 -11.49 18.91 -14.68
N THR A 141 -12.60 18.25 -14.36
CA THR A 141 -13.02 18.01 -12.98
C THR A 141 -12.08 17.07 -12.24
N HIS A 142 -11.67 15.94 -12.84
CA HIS A 142 -10.70 15.03 -12.21
C HIS A 142 -9.34 15.70 -12.03
N PHE A 143 -8.90 16.46 -13.05
CA PHE A 143 -7.61 17.14 -13.01
C PHE A 143 -7.56 18.22 -11.91
N SER A 144 -8.61 19.03 -11.80
CA SER A 144 -8.72 20.05 -10.75
C SER A 144 -8.80 19.44 -9.34
N VAL A 145 -9.55 18.36 -9.14
CA VAL A 145 -9.60 17.64 -7.87
C VAL A 145 -8.23 17.08 -7.49
N ALA A 146 -7.50 16.50 -8.45
CA ALA A 146 -6.15 15.99 -8.21
C ALA A 146 -5.19 17.11 -7.78
N LEU A 147 -5.26 18.28 -8.43
CA LEU A 147 -4.41 19.44 -8.12
C LEU A 147 -4.72 20.02 -6.74
N VAL A 148 -6.00 20.14 -6.39
CA VAL A 148 -6.43 20.57 -5.04
C VAL A 148 -5.97 19.57 -3.97
N THR A 149 -6.12 18.26 -4.23
CA THR A 149 -5.70 17.21 -3.30
C THR A 149 -4.18 17.24 -3.08
N LEU A 150 -3.40 17.42 -4.16
CA LEU A 150 -1.95 17.58 -4.09
C LEU A 150 -1.57 18.81 -3.24
N ALA A 151 -2.21 19.96 -3.49
CA ALA A 151 -1.94 21.19 -2.75
C ALA A 151 -2.23 21.03 -1.25
N ILE A 152 -3.35 20.40 -0.88
CA ILE A 152 -3.70 20.12 0.53
C ILE A 152 -2.71 19.15 1.17
N THR A 153 -2.20 18.18 0.43
CA THR A 153 -1.28 17.16 0.97
C THR A 153 0.12 17.72 1.21
N ILE A 154 0.55 18.69 0.40
CA ILE A 154 1.88 19.34 0.50
C ILE A 154 1.93 20.35 1.66
N ILE A 155 0.81 21.00 1.98
CA ILE A 155 0.69 22.00 3.07
C ILE A 155 0.57 21.31 4.44
#